data_AF-A0A3C1PD90-F1
#
_entry.id   AF-A0A3C1PD90-F1
#
_cell.length_a   1.000
_cell.length_b   1.000
_cell.length_c   1.000
_cell.angle_alpha   90.00
_cell.angle_beta   90.00
_cell.angle_gamma   90.00
#
_symmetry.space_group_name_H-M   'P 1'
#
loop_
_entity.id
_entity.type
_entity.pdbx_description
1 polymer ?
#
loop_
_entity_poly.entity_id
_entity_poly.type
_entity_poly.pdbx_seq_one_letter_code
_entity_poly.pdbx_strand_id
1 'polypeptide(L)' 'KECAAAWDIVEELQAEAAHQKAERLEKTAFDLYCEENPDAAEARLYDS' A
#
# COMPACT_ATOMS: atom_id res chain seq x y z
N LYS A 1 -7.41 34.98 -9.89
CA LYS A 1 -6.05 34.43 -9.64
C LYS A 1 -6.07 33.46 -8.47
N GLU A 2 -6.70 33.81 -7.36
CA GLU A 2 -6.88 32.91 -6.21
C GLU A 2 -7.66 31.62 -6.54
N CYS A 3 -8.65 31.71 -7.44
CA CYS A 3 -9.39 30.53 -7.90
C CYS A 3 -8.48 29.51 -8.62
N ALA A 4 -7.52 29.96 -9.44
CA ALA A 4 -6.59 29.06 -10.12
C ALA A 4 -5.66 28.37 -9.10
N ALA A 5 -5.10 29.14 -8.16
CA ALA A 5 -4.26 28.58 -7.10
C ALA A 5 -5.01 27.58 -6.20
N ALA A 6 -6.29 27.82 -5.91
CA ALA A 6 -7.11 26.88 -5.16
C ALA A 6 -7.35 25.57 -5.93
N TRP A 7 -7.57 25.66 -7.25
CA TRP A 7 -7.72 24.47 -8.09
C TRP A 7 -6.41 23.69 -8.24
N ASP A 8 -5.27 24.37 -8.40
CA ASP A 8 -3.95 23.72 -8.46
C ASP A 8 -3.71 22.88 -7.19
N ILE A 9 -4.01 23.42 -6.01
CA ILE A 9 -3.84 22.70 -4.73
C ILE A 9 -4.75 21.45 -4.66
N VAL A 10 -6.00 21.56 -5.13
CA VAL A 10 -6.93 20.42 -5.14
C VAL A 10 -6.44 19.34 -6.09
N GLU A 11 -5.91 19.71 -7.25
CA GLU A 11 -5.38 18.77 -8.23
C GLU A 11 -4.18 17.99 -7.65
N GLU A 12 -3.23 18.70 -7.03
CA GLU A 12 -2.08 18.09 -6.37
C GLU A 12 -2.49 17.13 -5.24
N LEU A 13 -3.43 17.54 -4.38
CA LEU A 13 -3.94 16.68 -3.30
C LEU A 13 -4.68 15.44 -3.82
N GLN A 14 -5.41 15.57 -4.93
CA GLN A 14 -6.10 14.45 -5.55
C GLN A 14 -5.13 13.49 -6.22
N ALA A 15 -4.09 14.00 -6.88
CA ALA A 15 -3.03 13.20 -7.48
C ALA A 15 -2.30 12.36 -6.42
N GLU A 16 -1.93 12.98 -5.30
CA GLU A 16 -1.28 12.29 -4.18
C GLU A 16 -2.22 11.25 -3.54
N ALA A 17 -3.49 11.58 -3.30
CA ALA A 17 -4.46 10.62 -2.77
C ALA A 17 -4.71 9.44 -3.72
N ALA A 18 -4.68 9.67 -5.04
CA ALA A 18 -4.77 8.60 -6.02
C ALA A 18 -3.51 7.74 -6.03
N HIS A 19 -2.32 8.34 -5.88
CA HIS A 19 -1.06 7.63 -5.76
C HIS A 19 -1.06 6.68 -4.56
N GLN A 20 -1.38 7.19 -3.36
CA GLN A 20 -1.47 6.40 -2.12
C GLN A 20 -2.50 5.26 -2.21
N LYS A 21 -3.61 5.46 -2.94
CA LYS A 21 -4.61 4.40 -3.16
C LYS A 21 -4.17 3.37 -4.20
N ALA A 22 -3.36 3.78 -5.18
CA ALA A 22 -2.82 2.91 -6.21
C ALA A 22 -1.63 2.10 -5.69
N GLU A 23 -0.97 2.54 -4.61
CA GLU A 23 -0.03 1.72 -3.87
C GLU A 23 -0.74 0.44 -3.42
N ARG A 24 -0.32 -0.66 -4.05
CA ARG A 24 -0.83 -1.98 -3.72
C ARG A 24 -0.31 -2.33 -2.34
N LEU A 25 -1.16 -2.89 -1.48
CA LEU A 25 -0.70 -3.51 -0.24
C LEU A 25 0.39 -4.53 -0.60
N GLU A 26 1.64 -4.24 -0.23
CA GLU A 26 2.78 -5.08 -0.59
C GLU A 26 2.64 -6.49 0.00
N LYS A 27 1.94 -6.60 1.13
CA LYS A 27 1.74 -7.82 1.89
C LYS A 27 0.30 -7.90 2.38
N THR A 28 -0.29 -9.07 2.21
CA THR A 28 -1.58 -9.40 2.83
C THR A 28 -1.39 -9.68 4.32
N ALA A 29 -2.47 -9.69 5.08
CA ALA A 29 -2.42 -10.09 6.49
C ALA A 29 -1.86 -11.52 6.67
N PHE A 30 -2.07 -12.38 5.68
CA PHE A 30 -1.50 -13.73 5.67
C PHE A 30 0.01 -13.69 5.43
N ASP A 31 0.49 -12.86 4.49
CA ASP A 31 1.93 -12.71 4.24
C ASP A 31 2.66 -12.21 5.49
N LEU A 32 2.09 -11.23 6.20
CA LEU A 32 2.61 -10.74 7.47
C LEU A 32 2.64 -11.84 8.54
N TYR A 33 1.57 -12.63 8.65
CA TYR A 33 1.51 -13.76 9.59
C TYR A 33 2.60 -14.81 9.32
N CYS A 34 2.83 -15.15 8.05
CA CYS A 34 3.87 -16.09 7.64
C CYS A 34 5.29 -15.54 7.88
N GLU A 35 5.50 -14.23 7.76
CA GLU A 35 6.78 -13.59 8.09
C GLU A 35 7.06 -13.58 9.60
N GLU A 36 6.05 -13.34 10.42
CA GLU A 36 6.19 -13.31 11.87
C GLU A 36 6.26 -14.72 12.48
N ASN A 37 5.68 -15.73 11.83
CA ASN A 37 5.62 -17.12 12.31
C ASN A 37 6.11 -18.11 11.24
N PRO A 38 7.42 -18.11 10.91
CA PRO A 38 7.97 -18.97 9.86
C PRO A 38 7.87 -20.47 10.18
N ASP A 39 7.69 -20.83 11.45
CA ASP A 39 7.50 -22.19 11.92
C ASP A 39 6.03 -22.63 11.96
N ALA A 40 5.06 -21.75 11.67
CA ALA A 40 3.66 -22.12 11.52
C ALA A 40 3.48 -23.12 10.38
N ALA A 41 2.54 -24.06 10.52
CA ALA A 41 2.33 -25.11 9.52
C ALA A 41 1.97 -24.52 8.14
N GLU A 42 1.29 -23.37 8.15
CA GLU A 42 0.84 -22.60 7.00
C GLU A 42 1.97 -21.77 6.34
N ALA A 43 3.08 -21.50 7.05
CA ALA A 43 4.18 -20.67 6.60
C ALA A 43 5.45 -21.45 6.22
N ARG A 44 5.51 -22.74 6.56
CA ARG A 44 6.65 -23.61 6.25
C ARG A 44 6.81 -23.80 4.74
N LEU A 45 7.82 -23.14 4.19
CA LEU A 45 8.32 -23.38 2.84
C LEU A 45 9.42 -24.44 2.90
N TYR A 46 9.22 -25.55 2.18
CA TYR A 46 10.25 -26.57 2.00
C TYR A 46 10.93 -26.35 0.66
N ASP A 47 12.25 -26.16 0.70
CA ASP A 47 13.06 -26.16 -0.52
C ASP A 47 13.20 -27.60 -1.04
N SER A 48 13.00 -27.80 -2.34
CA SER A 48 12.98 -29.15 -2.97
C SER A 48 14.38 -29.59 -3.37
#